data_AF-A0AAV7JFE0-F1
#
_entry.id   AF-A0AAV7JFE0-F1
#
_cell.length_a   1.000
_cell.length_b   1.000
_cell.length_c   1.000
_cell.angle_alpha   90.00
_cell.angle_beta   90.00
_cell.angle_gamma   90.00
#
_symmetry.space_group_name_H-M   'P 1'
#
loop_
_entity.id
_entity.type
_entity.pdbx_description
1 polymer ?
#
loop_
_entity_poly.entity_id
_entity_poly.type
_entity_poly.pdbx_seq_one_letter_code
_entity_poly.pdbx_strand_id
1 'polypeptide(L)'
;MLDELRESISKSTTTTRTNKILEDDFHFLPKEFSLFEATGSKSSNLQLLEQSLYTIPPTSVEAERAFSAAGLFNTKLRSSLNDSSLDALAFLKGHFKNTTNSGLTEYYY
;
A
#
# COMPACT_ATOMS: atom_id res chain seq x y z
N MET A 1 17.50 -9.88 12.31
CA MET A 1 16.88 -10.58 11.16
C MET A 1 15.46 -11.08 11.43
N LEU A 2 15.22 -12.04 12.36
CA LEU A 2 13.84 -12.48 12.66
C LEU A 2 13.02 -11.41 13.39
N ASP A 3 13.65 -10.65 14.30
CA ASP A 3 12.98 -9.59 15.05
C ASP A 3 12.62 -8.39 14.16
N GLU A 4 13.52 -8.01 13.24
CA GLU A 4 13.28 -6.95 12.24
C GLU A 4 12.14 -7.30 11.27
N LEU A 5 12.03 -8.57 10.87
CA LEU A 5 10.92 -9.05 10.04
C LEU A 5 9.59 -8.98 10.79
N ARG A 6 9.58 -9.39 12.07
CA ARG A 6 8.39 -9.31 12.93
C ARG A 6 7.94 -7.87 13.15
N GLU A 7 8.89 -6.96 13.36
CA GLU A 7 8.63 -5.52 13.51
C GLU A 7 8.03 -4.93 12.23
N SER A 8 8.59 -5.29 11.07
CA SER A 8 8.11 -4.83 9.76
C SER A 8 6.70 -5.36 9.43
N ILE A 9 6.43 -6.64 9.72
CA ILE A 9 5.10 -7.24 9.58
C ILE A 9 4.11 -6.57 10.54
N SER A 10 4.49 -6.37 11.80
CA SER A 10 3.64 -5.69 12.79
C SER A 10 3.28 -4.27 12.36
N LYS A 11 4.22 -3.52 11.80
CA LYS A 11 3.99 -2.17 11.27
C LYS A 11 3.05 -2.18 10.05
N SER A 12 3.09 -3.25 9.25
CA SER A 12 2.21 -3.43 8.09
C SER A 12 0.81 -3.92 8.47
N THR A 13 0.65 -4.66 9.57
CA THR A 13 -0.63 -5.24 10.03
C THR A 13 -1.36 -4.37 11.04
N THR A 14 -0.71 -3.35 11.62
CA THR A 14 -1.39 -2.29 12.35
C THR A 14 -2.30 -1.51 11.41
N THR A 15 -3.50 -2.03 11.20
CA THR A 15 -4.67 -1.25 10.81
C THR A 15 -4.77 -0.09 11.78
N THR A 16 -4.78 1.13 11.24
CA THR A 16 -5.14 2.35 11.96
C THR A 16 -6.55 2.17 12.52
N ARG A 17 -6.65 1.59 13.71
CA ARG A 17 -7.90 1.60 14.47
C ARG A 17 -8.07 3.02 14.98
N THR A 18 -9.27 3.54 14.73
CA THR A 18 -9.86 4.82 15.17
C THR A 18 -9.34 6.09 14.49
N ASN A 19 -10.23 6.74 13.73
CA ASN A 19 -10.91 7.95 14.21
C ASN A 19 -12.26 8.08 13.52
N LYS A 20 -13.30 8.43 14.28
CA LYS A 20 -14.54 8.95 13.70
C LYS A 20 -14.13 10.14 12.83
N ILE A 21 -14.45 10.11 11.54
CA ILE A 21 -14.30 11.28 10.67
C ILE A 21 -15.18 12.35 11.31
N LEU A 22 -14.55 13.37 11.89
CA LEU A 22 -15.27 14.57 12.30
C LEU A 22 -15.55 15.29 10.98
N GLU A 23 -16.80 15.30 10.56
CA GLU A 23 -17.29 15.88 9.29
C GLU A 23 -16.91 17.37 9.08
N ASP A 24 -16.26 18.01 10.05
CA ASP A 24 -15.96 19.45 10.10
C ASP A 24 -14.54 19.82 9.64
N ASP A 25 -13.65 18.87 9.37
CA ASP A 25 -12.23 19.18 9.12
C ASP A 25 -11.90 19.62 7.67
N PHE A 26 -12.86 19.64 6.74
CA PHE A 26 -12.59 19.85 5.31
C PHE A 26 -13.17 21.13 4.69
N HIS A 27 -13.69 22.07 5.50
CA HIS A 27 -14.28 23.33 5.00
C HIS A 27 -13.34 24.22 4.18
N PHE A 28 -12.03 23.96 4.24
CA PHE A 28 -11.02 24.70 3.48
C PHE A 28 -10.82 24.15 2.06
N LEU A 29 -11.22 22.91 1.76
CA LEU A 29 -11.03 22.28 0.44
C LEU A 29 -11.68 23.05 -0.72
N PRO A 30 -12.93 23.54 -0.60
CA PRO A 30 -13.55 24.30 -1.69
C PRO A 30 -12.76 25.56 -2.05
N LYS A 31 -12.20 26.25 -1.04
CA LYS A 31 -11.39 27.44 -1.26
C LYS A 31 -10.06 27.11 -1.95
N GLU A 32 -9.44 26.00 -1.59
CA GLU A 32 -8.23 25.52 -2.27
C GLU A 32 -8.50 25.11 -3.72
N PHE A 33 -9.62 24.46 -4.01
CA PHE A 33 -9.99 24.13 -5.38
C PHE A 33 -10.24 25.39 -6.23
N SER A 34 -10.94 26.39 -5.69
CA SER A 34 -11.11 27.67 -6.39
C SER A 34 -9.78 28.39 -6.63
N LEU A 35 -8.84 28.33 -5.68
CA LEU A 35 -7.50 28.91 -5.84
C LEU A 35 -6.69 28.18 -6.92
N PHE A 36 -6.79 26.85 -6.97
CA PHE A 36 -6.17 26.03 -7.99
C PHE A 36 -6.74 26.34 -9.39
N GLU A 37 -8.06 26.45 -9.53
CA GLU A 37 -8.70 26.82 -10.80
C GLU A 37 -8.26 28.22 -11.29
N ALA A 38 -8.10 29.17 -10.37
CA ALA A 38 -7.69 30.53 -10.69
C ALA A 38 -6.19 30.71 -11.00
N THR A 39 -5.32 29.93 -10.32
CA THR A 39 -3.85 30.14 -10.36
C THR A 39 -3.12 29.04 -11.12
N GLY A 40 -3.74 27.87 -11.30
CA GLY A 40 -3.12 26.67 -11.87
C GLY A 40 -2.10 25.98 -10.96
N SER A 41 -1.93 26.44 -9.72
CA SER A 41 -0.92 25.94 -8.77
C SER A 41 -1.58 25.27 -7.56
N LYS A 42 -1.06 24.11 -7.15
CA LYS A 42 -1.56 23.32 -6.02
C LYS A 42 -0.79 23.66 -4.75
N SER A 43 -1.47 23.65 -3.61
CA SER A 43 -0.79 23.72 -2.31
C SER A 43 0.02 22.43 -2.07
N SER A 44 1.01 22.50 -1.18
CA SER A 44 1.81 21.32 -0.80
C SER A 44 0.95 20.18 -0.25
N ASN A 45 -0.09 20.52 0.52
CA ASN A 45 -1.01 19.55 1.09
C ASN A 45 -1.87 18.88 0.00
N LEU A 46 -2.35 19.65 -0.97
CA LEU A 46 -3.15 19.12 -2.07
C LEU A 46 -2.31 18.25 -3.01
N GLN A 47 -1.04 18.61 -3.22
CA GLN A 47 -0.10 17.80 -3.98
C GLN A 47 0.21 16.48 -3.27
N LEU A 48 0.39 16.50 -1.95
CA LEU A 48 0.57 15.27 -1.17
C LEU A 48 -0.67 14.37 -1.22
N LEU A 49 -1.87 14.96 -1.13
CA LEU A 49 -3.13 14.23 -1.27
C LEU A 49 -3.25 13.59 -2.66
N GLU A 50 -2.96 14.36 -3.71
CA GLU A 50 -2.96 13.85 -5.09
C GLU A 50 -1.99 12.68 -5.27
N GLN A 51 -0.74 12.83 -4.81
CA GLN A 51 0.25 11.76 -4.87
C GLN A 51 -0.23 10.52 -4.11
N SER A 52 -0.83 10.71 -2.93
CA SER A 52 -1.37 9.62 -2.12
C SER A 52 -2.52 8.90 -2.83
N LEU A 53 -3.43 9.64 -3.48
CA LEU A 53 -4.52 9.07 -4.27
C LEU A 53 -3.99 8.23 -5.44
N TYR A 54 -2.94 8.68 -6.12
CA TYR A 54 -2.29 7.91 -7.17
C TYR A 54 -1.64 6.60 -6.70
N THR A 55 -1.33 6.47 -5.41
CA THR A 55 -0.80 5.20 -4.86
C THR A 55 -1.87 4.12 -4.70
N ILE A 56 -3.16 4.50 -4.73
CA ILE A 56 -4.26 3.55 -4.56
C ILE A 56 -4.45 2.79 -5.88
N PRO A 57 -4.23 1.46 -5.91
CA PRO A 57 -4.45 0.70 -7.12
C PRO A 57 -5.94 0.70 -7.48
N PRO A 58 -6.30 0.85 -8.77
CA PRO A 58 -7.71 0.88 -9.19
C PRO A 58 -8.40 -0.48 -9.05
N THR A 59 -7.65 -1.57 -8.93
CA THR A 59 -8.18 -2.94 -8.81
C THR A 59 -7.38 -3.80 -7.83
N SER A 60 -8.04 -4.80 -7.26
CA SER A 60 -7.44 -5.82 -6.37
C SER A 60 -6.73 -6.95 -7.12
N VAL A 61 -6.68 -6.91 -8.45
CA VAL A 61 -6.25 -8.04 -9.31
C VAL A 61 -4.85 -8.54 -8.98
N GLU A 62 -3.90 -7.64 -8.68
CA GLU A 62 -2.53 -8.03 -8.35
C GLU A 62 -2.44 -8.75 -6.99
N ALA A 63 -3.25 -8.31 -6.01
CA ALA A 63 -3.35 -8.98 -4.72
C ALA A 63 -4.01 -10.36 -4.88
N GLU A 64 -5.11 -10.45 -5.63
CA GLU A 64 -5.80 -11.71 -5.93
C GLU A 64 -4.89 -12.71 -6.64
N ARG A 65 -4.08 -12.27 -7.61
CA ARG A 65 -3.09 -13.13 -8.28
C ARG A 65 -2.06 -13.65 -7.28
N ALA A 66 -1.63 -12.82 -6.33
CA ALA A 66 -0.70 -13.25 -5.30
C ALA A 66 -1.31 -14.28 -4.34
N PHE A 67 -2.55 -14.09 -3.91
CA PHE A 67 -3.27 -15.03 -3.05
C PHE A 67 -3.65 -16.33 -3.75
N SER A 68 -4.00 -16.27 -5.04
CA SER A 68 -4.25 -17.46 -5.87
C SER A 68 -3.01 -18.36 -5.92
N ALA A 69 -1.82 -17.77 -6.12
CA ALA A 69 -0.56 -18.51 -6.06
C ALA A 69 -0.26 -19.04 -4.64
N ALA A 70 -0.55 -18.25 -3.59
CA ALA A 70 -0.40 -18.67 -2.20
C ALA A 70 -1.35 -19.81 -1.81
N GLY A 71 -2.47 -19.99 -2.53
CA GLY A 71 -3.43 -21.06 -2.32
C GLY A 71 -2.82 -22.47 -2.36
N LEU A 72 -1.71 -22.67 -3.09
CA LEU A 72 -0.95 -23.93 -3.09
C LEU A 72 -0.36 -24.27 -1.72
N PHE A 73 0.04 -23.26 -0.96
CA PHE A 73 0.66 -23.39 0.37
C PHE A 73 -0.34 -23.26 1.51
N ASN A 74 -1.59 -22.93 1.20
CA ASN A 74 -2.68 -22.87 2.18
C ASN A 74 -3.48 -24.19 2.19
N THR A 75 -3.86 -24.69 1.00
CA THR A 75 -4.90 -25.73 0.89
C THR A 75 -4.38 -27.17 0.77
N LYS A 76 -3.12 -27.37 0.34
CA LYS A 76 -2.58 -28.72 0.15
C LYS A 76 -1.97 -29.25 1.43
N LEU A 77 -2.49 -30.38 1.95
CA LEU A 77 -2.05 -31.03 3.19
C LEU A 77 -0.53 -31.29 3.27
N ARG A 78 0.14 -31.54 2.15
CA ARG A 78 1.60 -31.79 2.10
C ARG A 78 2.46 -30.54 1.95
N SER A 79 1.85 -29.38 1.75
CA SER A 79 2.55 -28.11 1.51
C SER A 79 1.96 -26.96 2.33
N SER A 80 1.09 -27.29 3.29
CA SER A 80 0.39 -26.32 4.12
C SER A 80 1.37 -25.66 5.08
N LEU A 81 1.48 -24.34 5.00
CA LEU A 81 2.20 -23.52 5.95
C LEU A 81 1.22 -23.02 7.02
N ASN A 82 1.73 -22.67 8.20
CA ASN A 82 0.92 -21.98 9.20
C ASN A 82 0.63 -20.54 8.74
N ASP A 83 -0.45 -19.94 9.26
CA ASP A 83 -0.90 -18.60 8.86
C ASP A 83 0.21 -17.55 8.99
N SER A 84 0.97 -17.58 10.09
CA SER A 84 2.08 -16.64 10.30
C SER A 84 3.19 -16.74 9.23
N SER A 85 3.42 -17.94 8.69
CA SER A 85 4.40 -18.18 7.63
C SER A 85 3.85 -17.77 6.27
N LEU A 86 2.54 -17.92 6.05
CA LEU A 86 1.87 -17.43 4.84
C LEU A 86 1.89 -15.90 4.78
N ASP A 87 1.60 -15.23 5.90
CA ASP A 87 1.67 -13.77 6.00
C ASP A 87 3.09 -13.26 5.74
N ALA A 88 4.08 -13.89 6.36
CA ALA A 88 5.49 -13.56 6.13
C ALA A 88 5.90 -13.80 4.67
N LEU A 89 5.44 -14.90 4.05
CA LEU A 89 5.72 -15.21 2.64
C LEU A 89 5.09 -14.19 1.69
N ALA A 90 3.83 -13.80 1.95
CA ALA A 90 3.13 -12.80 1.15
C ALA A 90 3.81 -11.42 1.26
N PHE A 91 4.18 -11.02 2.47
CA PHE A 91 4.94 -9.80 2.74
C PHE A 91 6.29 -9.80 2.00
N LEU A 92 7.06 -10.89 2.14
CA LEU A 92 8.39 -11.02 1.55
C LEU A 92 8.34 -11.00 0.01
N LYS A 93 7.34 -11.65 -0.60
CA LYS A 93 7.09 -11.59 -2.05
C LYS A 93 6.85 -10.15 -2.50
N GLY A 94 6.01 -9.40 -1.78
CA GLY A 94 5.74 -7.99 -2.06
C GLY A 94 7.00 -7.13 -1.96
N HIS A 95 7.76 -7.32 -0.88
CA HIS A 95 9.03 -6.62 -0.66
C HIS A 95 10.01 -6.83 -1.81
N PHE A 96 10.28 -8.08 -2.20
CA PHE A 96 11.22 -8.37 -3.29
C PHE A 96 10.73 -7.83 -4.64
N LYS A 97 9.43 -7.96 -4.96
CA LYS A 97 8.86 -7.40 -6.20
C LYS A 97 9.05 -5.88 -6.29
N ASN A 98 8.89 -5.16 -5.18
CA ASN A 98 9.07 -3.72 -5.14
C ASN A 98 10.55 -3.34 -5.28
N THR A 99 11.45 -4.05 -4.61
CA THR A 99 12.91 -3.79 -4.74
C THR A 99 13.43 -4.05 -6.15
N THR A 100 12.92 -5.04 -6.87
CA THR A 100 13.34 -5.32 -8.25
C THR A 100 12.84 -4.26 -9.23
N ASN A 101 11.63 -3.73 -9.02
CA ASN A 101 11.07 -2.68 -9.90
C ASN A 101 11.82 -1.35 -9.73
N SER A 102 12.32 -1.04 -8.54
CA SER A 102 13.17 0.14 -8.29
C SER A 102 14.56 0.05 -8.93
N GLY A 103 15.06 -1.15 -9.23
CA GLY A 103 16.34 -1.36 -9.93
C GLY A 103 16.24 -1.34 -11.47
N LEU A 104 15.04 -1.50 -12.03
CA LEU A 104 14.80 -1.48 -13.48
C LEU A 104 14.54 -0.07 -14.03
N THR A 105 14.32 0.94 -13.16
CA THR A 105 14.18 2.34 -13.58
C THR A 105 15.52 3.01 -13.95
N GLU A 106 16.67 2.37 -13.69
CA GLU A 106 17.99 2.92 -14.05
C GLU A 106 18.47 2.55 -15.48
N TYR A 107 17.74 1.69 -16.21
CA TYR A 107 18.20 1.16 -17.51
C TYR A 107 17.29 1.48 -18.71
N TYR A 108 16.49 2.54 -18.63
CA TYR A 108 15.75 3.06 -19.78
C TYR A 108 15.95 4.57 -19.91
N TYR A 109 17.08 4.95 -20.52
CA TYR A 109 17.30 6.18 -21.28
C TYR A 109 18.07 5.84 -22.55
#